data_AF-A0A268RLZ7-F1
#
_entry.id   AF-A0A268RLZ7-F1
#
_cell.length_a   1.000
_cell.length_b   1.000
_cell.length_c   1.000
_cell.angle_alpha   90.00
_cell.angle_beta   90.00
_cell.angle_gamma   90.00
#
_symmetry.space_group_name_H-M   'P 1'
#
loop_
_entity.id
_entity.type
_entity.pdbx_description
1 polymer ?
#
loop_
_entity_poly.entity_id
_entity_poly.type
_entity_poly.pdbx_seq_one_letter_code
_entity_poly.pdbx_strand_id
1 'polypeptide(L)'
;MSDNSLSHTRWNCKYHIVFIPKYRRKIVYGKLRKDIGAILRRLCEMKDVEIIEAHAMIDHIHMLVKIPPKMSVSYFMGYLKGKSSLMIHDRHA
;
A
#
# COMPACT_ATOMS: atom_id res chain seq x y z
N MET A 1 6.48 -23.07 4.08
CA MET A 1 6.39 -21.60 3.96
C MET A 1 7.10 -21.20 2.67
N SER A 2 6.44 -20.48 1.76
CA SER A 2 6.95 -20.14 0.43
C SER A 2 7.89 -18.94 0.46
N ASP A 3 9.19 -19.23 0.50
CA ASP A 3 10.25 -18.22 0.42
C ASP A 3 10.48 -17.81 -1.05
N ASN A 4 10.60 -16.50 -1.28
CA ASN A 4 10.86 -15.95 -2.61
C ASN A 4 12.37 -15.95 -2.89
N SER A 5 12.77 -15.95 -4.16
CA SER A 5 14.17 -15.87 -4.57
C SER A 5 14.46 -14.71 -5.51
N LEU A 6 15.60 -14.06 -5.30
CA LEU A 6 16.35 -13.28 -6.29
C LEU A 6 17.60 -14.08 -6.69
N SER A 7 18.42 -13.58 -7.62
CA SER A 7 19.60 -14.29 -8.15
C SER A 7 20.54 -14.83 -7.07
N HIS A 8 20.72 -14.10 -5.97
CA HIS A 8 21.62 -14.48 -4.87
C HIS A 8 20.99 -14.29 -3.48
N THR A 9 19.65 -14.29 -3.38
CA THR A 9 18.98 -14.01 -2.10
C THR A 9 17.67 -14.78 -1.99
N ARG A 10 17.51 -15.53 -0.90
CA ARG A 10 16.20 -16.06 -0.45
C ARG A 10 15.61 -15.09 0.55
N TRP A 11 14.32 -14.78 0.43
CA TRP A 11 13.71 -13.73 1.24
C TRP A 11 12.24 -13.96 1.52
N ASN A 12 11.81 -13.48 2.69
CA ASN A 12 10.43 -13.49 3.14
C ASN A 12 10.16 -12.24 3.99
N CYS A 13 10.30 -11.07 3.35
CA CYS A 13 10.21 -9.78 4.01
C CYS A 13 8.77 -9.29 4.02
N LYS A 14 8.06 -9.54 5.13
CA LYS A 14 6.68 -9.08 5.35
C LYS A 14 6.68 -7.87 6.29
N TYR A 15 5.88 -6.87 5.94
CA TYR A 15 5.77 -5.63 6.70
C TYR A 15 4.30 -5.33 6.98
N HIS A 16 4.00 -5.05 8.25
CA HIS A 16 2.73 -4.48 8.66
C HIS A 16 2.82 -2.96 8.56
N ILE A 17 1.98 -2.37 7.72
CA ILE A 17 1.99 -0.97 7.36
C ILE A 17 0.65 -0.36 7.75
N VAL A 18 0.71 0.75 8.49
CA VAL A 18 -0.46 1.52 8.89
C VAL A 18 -0.27 2.98 8.52
N PHE A 19 -1.26 3.58 7.88
CA PHE A 19 -1.26 5.02 7.64
C PHE A 19 -2.67 5.62 7.66
N ILE A 20 -2.73 6.91 7.97
CA ILE A 20 -3.97 7.66 8.17
C ILE A 20 -4.10 8.78 7.13
N PRO A 21 -5.32 9.27 6.83
CA PRO A 21 -5.48 10.42 5.96
C PRO A 21 -5.10 11.69 6.73
N LYS A 22 -4.72 12.75 6.00
CA LYS A 22 -4.43 14.05 6.64
C LYS A 22 -5.64 14.51 7.45
N TYR A 23 -5.40 14.94 8.69
CA TYR A 23 -6.43 15.33 9.67
C TYR A 23 -7.44 14.23 10.05
N ARG A 24 -7.14 12.95 9.80
CA ARG A 24 -8.04 11.82 10.11
C ARG A 24 -9.46 12.02 9.54
N ARG A 25 -9.55 12.59 8.33
CA ARG A 25 -10.82 12.81 7.62
C ARG A 25 -11.51 11.48 7.28
N LYS A 26 -12.41 11.07 8.18
CA LYS A 26 -13.17 9.80 8.11
C LYS A 26 -13.96 9.58 6.81
N ILE A 27 -14.35 10.69 6.18
CA ILE A 27 -15.19 10.69 4.96
C ILE A 27 -14.46 10.03 3.78
N VAL A 28 -13.14 10.22 3.70
CA VAL A 28 -12.31 9.77 2.56
C VAL A 28 -12.34 8.26 2.45
N TYR A 29 -12.07 7.54 3.54
CA TYR A 29 -12.01 6.07 3.51
C TYR A 29 -13.36 5.39 3.67
N GLY A 30 -14.40 6.09 4.13
CA GLY A 30 -15.76 5.57 4.13
C GLY A 30 -16.35 5.48 2.72
N LYS A 31 -16.50 6.62 2.03
CA LYS A 31 -17.17 6.68 0.72
C LYS A 31 -16.30 6.16 -0.43
N LEU A 32 -15.00 6.48 -0.43
CA LEU A 32 -14.09 6.16 -1.53
C LEU A 32 -13.37 4.82 -1.33
N ARG A 33 -13.82 3.99 -0.38
CA ARG A 33 -13.14 2.74 0.03
C ARG A 33 -12.81 1.82 -1.15
N LYS A 34 -13.75 1.66 -2.08
CA LYS A 34 -13.59 0.80 -3.27
C LYS A 34 -12.50 1.33 -4.20
N ASP A 35 -12.53 2.63 -4.50
CA ASP A 35 -11.57 3.27 -5.41
C ASP A 35 -10.18 3.32 -4.81
N ILE A 36 -10.08 3.66 -3.52
CA ILE A 36 -8.81 3.67 -2.78
C ILE A 36 -8.19 2.27 -2.77
N GLY A 37 -9.00 1.23 -2.50
CA GLY A 37 -8.54 -0.16 -2.57
C GLY A 37 -8.02 -0.54 -3.97
N ALA A 38 -8.71 -0.13 -5.04
CA ALA A 38 -8.28 -0.38 -6.41
C ALA A 38 -6.98 0.34 -6.76
N ILE A 39 -6.84 1.61 -6.35
CA ILE A 39 -5.63 2.42 -6.55
C ILE A 39 -4.44 1.79 -5.82
N LEU A 40 -4.60 1.43 -4.54
CA LEU A 40 -3.51 0.84 -3.75
C LEU A 40 -3.05 -0.50 -4.32
N ARG A 41 -3.98 -1.39 -4.73
CA ARG A 41 -3.62 -2.66 -5.37
C ARG A 41 -2.80 -2.44 -6.63
N ARG A 42 -3.27 -1.55 -7.52
CA ARG A 42 -2.55 -1.21 -8.75
C ARG A 42 -1.15 -0.67 -8.48
N LEU A 43 -1.00 0.20 -7.48
CA LEU A 43 0.32 0.76 -7.13
C LEU A 43 1.27 -0.30 -6.56
N CYS A 44 0.76 -1.24 -5.77
CA CYS A 44 1.56 -2.37 -5.27
C CYS A 44 2.01 -3.29 -6.41
N GLU A 45 1.11 -3.64 -7.34
CA GLU A 45 1.41 -4.43 -8.53
C GLU A 45 2.51 -3.77 -9.39
N MET A 46 2.43 -2.45 -9.61
CA MET A 46 3.44 -1.69 -10.35
C MET A 46 4.84 -1.68 -9.72
N LYS A 47 4.96 -2.07 -8.43
CA LYS A 47 6.22 -2.10 -7.68
C LYS A 47 6.66 -3.51 -7.31
N ASP A 48 6.02 -4.55 -7.85
CA ASP A 48 6.23 -5.94 -7.49
C ASP A 48 6.08 -6.21 -5.98
N VAL A 49 5.16 -5.48 -5.33
CA VAL A 49 4.84 -5.67 -3.91
C VAL A 49 3.56 -6.50 -3.81
N GLU A 50 3.68 -7.64 -3.15
CA GLU A 50 2.54 -8.55 -2.93
C GLU A 50 1.76 -8.08 -1.69
N ILE A 51 0.45 -7.97 -1.83
CA ILE A 51 -0.45 -7.69 -0.70
C ILE A 51 -0.93 -9.04 -0.15
N ILE A 52 -0.60 -9.31 1.11
CA ILE A 52 -1.07 -10.51 1.81
C ILE A 52 -2.45 -10.23 2.41
N GLU A 53 -2.58 -9.10 3.10
CA GLU A 53 -3.84 -8.63 3.67
C GLU A 53 -3.92 -7.11 3.56
N ALA A 54 -5.12 -6.57 3.34
CA ALA A 54 -5.36 -5.13 3.34
C ALA A 54 -6.78 -4.79 3.79
N HIS A 55 -6.88 -3.92 4.79
CA HIS A 55 -8.14 -3.45 5.35
C HIS A 55 -8.16 -1.91 5.35
N ALA A 56 -9.11 -1.35 4.62
CA ALA A 56 -9.41 0.07 4.68
C ALA A 56 -10.51 0.30 5.73
N MET A 57 -10.11 0.88 6.86
CA MET A 57 -10.99 1.31 7.94
C MET A 57 -11.38 2.78 7.73
N ILE A 58 -12.36 3.25 8.51
CA ILE A 58 -12.92 4.60 8.34
C ILE A 58 -11.86 5.69 8.52
N ASP A 59 -10.87 5.49 9.39
CA ASP A 59 -9.89 6.52 9.77
C ASP A 59 -8.43 6.12 9.49
N HIS A 60 -8.17 4.90 9.01
CA HIS A 60 -6.84 4.40 8.70
C HIS A 60 -6.87 3.23 7.71
N ILE A 61 -5.72 2.93 7.12
CA ILE A 61 -5.53 1.73 6.29
C ILE A 61 -4.48 0.85 6.96
N HIS A 62 -4.80 -0.44 7.11
CA HIS A 62 -3.90 -1.49 7.56
C HIS A 62 -3.55 -2.41 6.39
N MET A 63 -2.28 -2.67 6.16
CA MET A 63 -1.81 -3.57 5.12
C MET A 63 -0.69 -4.47 5.64
N LEU A 64 -0.77 -5.76 5.33
CA LEU A 64 0.34 -6.68 5.42
C LEU A 64 0.85 -6.93 4.00
N VAL A 65 2.07 -6.49 3.71
CA VAL A 65 2.67 -6.57 2.38
C VAL A 65 4.01 -7.29 2.41
N LYS A 66 4.35 -7.96 1.31
CA LYS A 66 5.65 -8.60 1.08
C LYS A 66 6.45 -7.72 0.12
N ILE A 67 7.51 -7.07 0.63
CA ILE A 67 8.32 -6.10 -0.13
C ILE A 67 9.66 -6.74 -0.49
N PRO A 68 10.07 -6.76 -1.77
CA PRO A 68 11.38 -7.27 -2.17
C PRO A 68 12.53 -6.53 -1.46
N PRO A 69 13.58 -7.22 -0.98
CA PRO A 69 14.67 -6.59 -0.22
C PRO A 69 15.52 -5.62 -1.06
N LYS A 70 15.40 -5.66 -2.39
CA LYS A 70 15.98 -4.68 -3.32
C LYS A 70 15.36 -3.28 -3.20
N MET A 71 14.21 -3.16 -2.53
CA MET A 71 13.46 -1.92 -2.37
C MET A 71 13.36 -1.57 -0.88
N SER A 72 13.74 -0.35 -0.51
CA SER A 72 13.56 0.10 0.88
C SER A 72 12.08 0.35 1.18
N VAL A 73 11.68 0.01 2.42
CA VAL A 73 10.31 0.23 2.90
C VAL A 73 9.95 1.71 2.87
N SER A 74 10.88 2.60 3.22
CA SER A 74 10.68 4.05 3.20
C SER A 74 10.41 4.58 1.80
N TYR A 75 11.15 4.11 0.80
CA TYR A 75 10.92 4.45 -0.61
C TYR A 75 9.54 3.99 -1.07
N PHE A 76 9.18 2.72 -0.79
CA PHE A 76 7.86 2.18 -1.13
C PHE A 76 6.74 3.00 -0.49
N MET A 77 6.87 3.36 0.79
CA MET A 77 5.89 4.16 1.50
C MET A 77 5.73 5.57 0.94
N GLY A 78 6.83 6.21 0.53
CA GLY A 78 6.81 7.51 -0.14
C GLY A 78 6.05 7.43 -1.48
N TYR A 79 6.37 6.42 -2.29
CA TYR A 79 5.68 6.16 -3.56
C TYR A 79 4.19 5.89 -3.35
N LEU A 80 3.83 4.95 -2.47
CA LEU A 80 2.47 4.49 -2.26
C LEU A 80 1.57 5.64 -1.80
N LYS A 81 1.99 6.39 -0.78
CA LYS A 81 1.23 7.53 -0.24
C LYS A 81 1.16 8.70 -1.24
N GLY A 82 2.29 9.02 -1.90
CA GLY A 82 2.35 10.13 -2.83
C GLY A 82 1.46 9.91 -4.06
N LYS A 83 1.60 8.77 -4.73
CA LYS A 83 0.83 8.46 -5.94
C LYS A 83 -0.64 8.19 -5.66
N SER A 84 -0.97 7.51 -4.55
CA SER A 84 -2.37 7.32 -4.17
C SER A 84 -3.06 8.65 -3.90
N SER A 85 -2.42 9.58 -3.17
CA SER A 85 -2.99 10.90 -2.90
C SER A 85 -3.28 11.67 -4.18
N LEU A 86 -2.37 11.64 -5.16
CA LEU A 86 -2.56 12.28 -6.46
C LEU A 86 -3.75 11.67 -7.21
N MET A 87 -3.78 10.34 -7.35
CA MET A 87 -4.84 9.66 -8.10
C MET A 87 -6.23 9.79 -7.47
N ILE A 88 -6.30 9.84 -6.13
CA ILE A 88 -7.55 10.07 -5.41
C ILE A 88 -8.01 11.51 -5.64
N HIS A 89 -7.09 12.48 -5.62
CA HIS A 89 -7.41 13.88 -5.89
C HIS A 89 -7.95 14.06 -7.32
N ASP A 90 -7.23 13.57 -8.34
CA ASP A 90 -7.63 13.72 -9.74
C ASP A 90 -9.00 13.09 -10.09
N ARG A 91 -9.46 12.10 -9.32
CA ARG A 91 -10.75 11.41 -9.55
C ARG A 91 -11.92 12.01 -8.79
N HIS A 92 -11.67 12.73 -7.70
CA HIS A 92 -12.72 13.09 -6.73
C HIS A 92 -12.67 14.55 -6.27
N ALA A 93 -11.72 15.35 -6.75
CA ALA A 93 -11.69 16.80 -6.59
C ALA A 93 -12.23 17.47 -7.86
#